data_AF-A0A382RAV5-F1
#
_entry.id   AF-A0A382RAV5-F1
#
_cell.length_a   1.000
_cell.length_b   1.000
_cell.length_c   1.000
_cell.angle_alpha   90.00
_cell.angle_beta   90.00
_cell.angle_gamma   90.00
#
_symmetry.space_group_name_H-M   'P 1'
#
loop_
_entity.id
_entity.type
_entity.pdbx_description
1 polymer ?
#
loop_
_entity_poly.entity_id
_entity_poly.type
_entity_poly.pdbx_seq_one_letter_code
_entity_poly.pdbx_strand_id
1 'polypeptide(L)'
;MIEKYFLVLKLKPGASLGEIKKAYKAQVKIWHPDRFPLESARLQLKAHDMFQEVTTAYKKLTEAYMNRRYTGGSGWKGKSTTYTRARQERKRTQTTGNSFNEEDKTPGFTTHTWSNGDKYEGQMFQEQMHGRGIFTCAQGYVYTGEFKHGKPNGLGKLVYDTGDEYEGSFLNDMLHGQGKYSYSNGDCYRGEFMNDLPHGHGVYVLANGNVYSGKWENGSLASK
;
A
#
# COMPACT_ATOMS: atom_id res chain seq x y z
N MET A 1 24.24 -8.70 -11.07
CA MET A 1 23.45 -9.47 -10.06
C MET A 1 22.80 -8.61 -8.97
N ILE A 2 23.37 -7.44 -8.59
CA ILE A 2 22.79 -6.55 -7.57
C ILE A 2 21.77 -5.53 -8.11
N GLU A 3 21.88 -5.18 -9.40
CA GLU A 3 21.04 -4.16 -10.06
C GLU A 3 19.54 -4.46 -9.99
N LYS A 4 19.14 -5.74 -10.04
CA LYS A 4 17.75 -6.15 -9.89
C LYS A 4 17.10 -5.65 -8.59
N TYR A 5 17.88 -5.52 -7.51
CA TYR A 5 17.36 -5.04 -6.23
C TYR A 5 17.12 -3.53 -6.22
N PHE A 6 17.82 -2.76 -7.04
CA PHE A 6 17.48 -1.34 -7.25
C PHE A 6 16.13 -1.22 -7.94
N LEU A 7 15.83 -2.07 -8.92
CA LEU A 7 14.55 -2.09 -9.62
C LEU A 7 13.37 -2.41 -8.68
N VAL A 8 13.53 -3.39 -7.78
CA VAL A 8 12.51 -3.71 -6.76
C VAL A 8 12.18 -2.49 -5.88
N LEU A 9 13.17 -1.64 -5.58
CA LEU A 9 12.96 -0.41 -4.81
C LEU A 9 12.63 0.80 -5.70
N LYS A 10 12.39 0.61 -7.00
CA LYS A 10 12.16 1.69 -7.99
C LYS A 10 13.28 2.74 -8.01
N LEU A 11 14.53 2.29 -7.87
CA LEU A 11 15.73 3.12 -7.86
C LEU A 11 16.61 2.88 -9.10
N LYS A 12 17.41 3.89 -9.44
CA LYS A 12 18.50 3.73 -10.41
C LYS A 12 19.70 3.03 -9.76
N PRO A 13 20.47 2.22 -10.51
CA PRO A 13 21.73 1.66 -10.01
C PRO A 13 22.66 2.75 -9.48
N GLY A 14 23.29 2.49 -8.33
CA GLY A 14 24.23 3.44 -7.70
C GLY A 14 23.59 4.41 -6.71
N ALA A 15 22.28 4.39 -6.51
CA ALA A 15 21.60 5.19 -5.48
C ALA A 15 22.24 5.01 -4.10
N SER A 16 22.37 6.12 -3.35
CA SER A 16 22.98 6.22 -2.03
C SER A 16 22.25 5.38 -0.98
N LEU A 17 22.93 5.11 0.14
CA LEU A 17 22.31 4.41 1.29
C LEU A 17 21.09 5.17 1.84
N GLY A 18 21.10 6.51 1.76
CA GLY A 18 19.97 7.35 2.16
C GLY A 18 18.76 7.14 1.25
N GLU A 19 18.96 7.17 -0.06
CA GLU A 19 17.91 6.92 -1.06
C GLU A 19 17.35 5.50 -0.94
N ILE A 20 18.21 4.49 -0.73
CA ILE A 20 17.78 3.11 -0.49
C ILE A 20 16.89 2.99 0.74
N LYS A 21 17.27 3.61 1.86
CA LYS A 21 16.46 3.62 3.09
C LYS A 21 15.11 4.32 2.86
N LYS A 22 15.09 5.44 2.14
CA LYS A 22 13.87 6.18 1.81
C LYS A 22 12.94 5.34 0.92
N ALA A 23 13.48 4.73 -0.13
CA ALA A 23 12.72 3.90 -1.06
C ALA A 23 12.16 2.64 -0.39
N TYR A 24 12.95 1.97 0.47
CA TYR A 24 12.47 0.85 1.27
C TYR A 24 11.26 1.23 2.12
N LYS A 25 11.33 2.34 2.87
CA LYS A 25 10.20 2.83 3.67
C LYS A 25 8.98 3.11 2.81
N ALA A 26 9.15 3.72 1.64
CA ALA A 26 8.06 3.98 0.70
C ALA A 26 7.41 2.68 0.19
N GLN A 27 8.21 1.70 -0.23
CA GLN A 27 7.69 0.41 -0.71
C GLN A 27 7.03 -0.42 0.41
N VAL A 28 7.56 -0.40 1.63
CA VAL A 28 6.92 -1.03 2.79
C VAL A 28 5.57 -0.39 3.09
N LYS A 29 5.44 0.95 2.99
CA LYS A 29 4.15 1.63 3.15
C LYS A 29 3.11 1.20 2.09
N ILE A 30 3.53 0.66 0.95
CA ILE A 30 2.62 0.16 -0.08
C ILE A 30 2.28 -1.31 0.19
N TRP A 31 3.30 -2.14 0.43
CA TRP A 31 3.17 -3.60 0.40
C TRP A 31 3.06 -4.27 1.78
N HIS A 32 3.03 -3.52 2.89
CA HIS A 32 2.86 -4.13 4.21
C HIS A 32 1.56 -4.96 4.26
N PRO A 33 1.59 -6.25 4.65
CA PRO A 33 0.40 -7.13 4.63
C PRO A 33 -0.81 -6.58 5.37
N ASP A 34 -0.60 -5.89 6.50
CA ASP A 34 -1.67 -5.24 7.28
C ASP A 34 -2.45 -4.16 6.51
N ARG A 35 -1.93 -3.69 5.36
CA ARG A 35 -2.60 -2.69 4.50
C ARG A 35 -3.55 -3.30 3.50
N PHE A 36 -3.63 -4.63 3.45
CA PHE A 36 -4.52 -5.36 2.57
C PHE A 36 -5.64 -5.99 3.41
N PRO A 37 -6.85 -6.12 2.86
CA PRO A 37 -7.94 -6.72 3.62
C PRO A 37 -7.71 -8.21 3.85
N LEU A 38 -7.94 -8.68 5.08
CA LEU A 38 -7.64 -10.04 5.52
C LEU A 38 -8.50 -11.10 4.80
N GLU A 39 -9.71 -10.73 4.39
CA GLU A 39 -10.68 -11.57 3.71
C GLU A 39 -10.35 -11.79 2.22
N SER A 40 -9.36 -11.06 1.66
CA SER A 40 -8.85 -11.33 0.31
C SER A 40 -7.53 -12.10 0.36
N ALA A 41 -7.63 -13.43 0.45
CA ALA A 41 -6.46 -14.32 0.56
C ALA A 41 -5.43 -14.10 -0.58
N ARG A 42 -5.88 -13.80 -1.80
CA ARG A 42 -5.00 -13.54 -2.95
C ARG A 42 -4.24 -12.23 -2.83
N LEU A 43 -4.89 -11.15 -2.38
CA LEU A 43 -4.23 -9.87 -2.14
C LEU A 43 -3.27 -9.96 -0.94
N GLN A 44 -3.65 -10.69 0.11
CA GLN A 44 -2.81 -10.97 1.26
C GLN A 44 -1.54 -11.73 0.88
N LEU A 45 -1.65 -12.81 0.10
CA LEU A 45 -0.50 -13.58 -0.37
C LEU A 45 0.44 -12.70 -1.21
N LYS A 46 -0.10 -11.91 -2.13
CA LYS A 46 0.70 -11.00 -2.95
C LYS A 46 1.40 -9.93 -2.11
N ALA A 47 0.68 -9.31 -1.18
CA ALA A 47 1.26 -8.32 -0.28
C ALA A 47 2.44 -8.90 0.50
N HIS A 48 2.27 -10.13 1.00
CA HIS A 48 3.35 -10.87 1.65
C HIS A 48 4.55 -11.07 0.72
N ASP A 49 4.34 -11.58 -0.50
CA ASP A 49 5.41 -11.84 -1.46
C ASP A 49 6.16 -10.55 -1.82
N MET A 50 5.43 -9.48 -2.15
CA MET A 50 5.99 -8.17 -2.45
C MET A 50 6.77 -7.58 -1.26
N PHE A 51 6.25 -7.71 -0.04
CA PHE A 51 6.94 -7.27 1.17
C PHE A 51 8.25 -8.03 1.38
N GLN A 52 8.27 -9.35 1.13
CA GLN A 52 9.50 -10.15 1.20
C GLN A 52 10.52 -9.74 0.14
N GLU A 53 10.09 -9.46 -1.09
CA GLU A 53 10.97 -8.97 -2.16
C GLU A 53 11.60 -7.63 -1.80
N VAL A 54 10.79 -6.66 -1.36
CA VAL A 54 11.24 -5.32 -0.92
C VAL A 54 12.23 -5.43 0.24
N THR A 55 11.93 -6.27 1.22
CA THR A 55 12.81 -6.52 2.38
C THR A 55 14.13 -7.17 1.97
N THR A 56 14.08 -8.14 1.05
CA THR A 56 15.26 -8.83 0.52
C THR A 56 16.14 -7.88 -0.28
N ALA A 57 15.54 -7.05 -1.14
CA ALA A 57 16.24 -6.03 -1.90
C ALA A 57 16.97 -5.04 -1.00
N TYR A 58 16.30 -4.53 0.03
CA TYR A 58 16.91 -3.65 1.02
C TYR A 58 18.12 -4.31 1.71
N LYS A 59 17.96 -5.54 2.23
CA LYS A 59 19.06 -6.30 2.86
C LYS A 59 20.25 -6.44 1.93
N LYS A 60 20.03 -6.90 0.69
CA LYS A 60 21.12 -7.12 -0.29
C LYS A 60 21.85 -5.84 -0.69
N LEU A 61 21.12 -4.74 -0.85
CA LEU A 61 21.74 -3.44 -1.16
C LEU A 61 22.53 -2.89 0.02
N THR A 62 21.99 -2.97 1.24
CA THR A 62 22.72 -2.53 2.44
C THR A 62 23.96 -3.38 2.72
N GLU A 63 23.88 -4.71 2.57
CA GLU A 63 25.04 -5.62 2.67
C GLU A 63 26.14 -5.22 1.69
N ALA A 64 25.80 -4.95 0.42
CA ALA A 64 26.79 -4.52 -0.57
C ALA A 64 27.40 -3.14 -0.27
N TYR A 65 26.61 -2.21 0.27
CA TYR A 65 27.10 -0.92 0.74
C TYR A 65 28.11 -1.08 1.88
N MET A 66 27.79 -1.93 2.86
CA MET A 66 28.70 -2.21 3.97
C MET A 66 29.96 -2.91 3.50
N ASN A 67 29.85 -3.92 2.62
CA ASN A 67 31.02 -4.63 2.09
C ASN A 67 31.95 -3.73 1.28
N ARG A 68 31.41 -2.74 0.53
CA ARG A 68 32.22 -1.71 -0.15
C ARG A 68 32.94 -0.75 0.82
N ARG A 69 32.39 -0.58 2.03
CA ARG A 69 32.97 0.28 3.08
C ARG A 69 33.97 -0.46 3.97
N TYR A 70 33.85 -1.79 4.06
CA TYR A 70 34.60 -2.67 4.97
C TYR A 70 35.74 -3.48 4.33
N THR A 71 36.15 -3.17 3.09
CA THR A 71 37.46 -3.62 2.58
C THR A 71 38.66 -2.97 3.30
N GLY A 72 38.42 -2.20 4.37
CA GLY A 72 39.40 -1.81 5.37
C GLY A 72 38.88 -2.03 6.80
N GLY A 73 39.06 -3.24 7.35
CA GLY A 73 39.21 -3.47 8.79
C GLY A 73 37.96 -3.60 9.69
N SER A 74 37.90 -4.75 10.37
CA SER A 74 37.13 -5.10 11.59
C SER A 74 35.62 -5.35 11.46
N GLY A 75 35.23 -6.61 11.66
CA GLY A 75 33.86 -7.10 11.57
C GLY A 75 32.94 -6.58 12.68
N TRP A 76 31.72 -6.24 12.28
CA TRP A 76 30.66 -5.79 13.18
C TRP A 76 29.46 -6.75 13.14
N LYS A 77 29.03 -7.26 14.31
CA LYS A 77 27.84 -8.10 14.47
C LYS A 77 26.58 -7.22 14.55
N GLY A 78 25.99 -6.91 13.41
CA GLY A 78 24.70 -6.20 13.35
C GLY A 78 23.53 -7.13 13.67
N LYS A 79 22.66 -6.71 14.61
CA LYS A 79 21.44 -7.44 14.97
C LYS A 79 20.49 -7.52 13.78
N SER A 80 20.32 -8.72 13.23
CA SER A 80 19.26 -9.06 12.30
C SER A 80 17.93 -9.05 13.08
N THR A 81 17.04 -8.11 12.77
CA THR A 81 15.62 -8.27 13.14
C THR A 81 15.03 -9.30 12.19
N THR A 82 15.16 -10.57 12.54
CA THR A 82 14.41 -11.66 11.92
C THR A 82 12.96 -11.57 12.39
N TYR A 83 12.03 -11.40 11.44
CA TYR A 83 10.63 -11.72 11.66
C TYR A 83 10.53 -13.25 11.75
N THR A 84 10.61 -13.77 12.96
CA THR A 84 10.55 -15.21 13.23
C THR A 84 9.11 -15.69 13.07
N ARG A 85 8.92 -16.72 12.25
CA ARG A 85 7.67 -17.46 12.03
C ARG A 85 6.93 -17.79 13.33
N ALA A 86 5.60 -17.64 13.30
CA ALA A 86 4.68 -18.57 13.95
C ALA A 86 3.99 -19.41 12.87
N ARG A 87 4.22 -20.72 12.91
CA ARG A 87 3.66 -21.79 12.06
C ARG A 87 2.50 -22.42 12.85
N GLN A 88 1.37 -22.79 12.24
CA GLN A 88 0.89 -24.16 11.97
C GLN A 88 -0.63 -24.03 11.79
N GLU A 89 -1.40 -24.79 11.01
CA GLU A 89 -1.24 -25.91 10.10
C GLU A 89 -2.61 -26.05 9.42
N ARG A 90 -2.69 -26.21 8.10
CA ARG A 90 -3.80 -26.99 7.51
C ARG A 90 -3.23 -28.00 6.53
N LYS A 91 -3.34 -29.25 6.96
CA LYS A 91 -2.94 -30.45 6.26
C LYS A 91 -3.63 -30.52 4.89
N ARG A 92 -2.82 -30.76 3.87
CA ARG A 92 -3.23 -31.29 2.58
C ARG A 92 -3.99 -32.59 2.82
N THR A 93 -5.25 -32.63 2.40
CA THR A 93 -5.96 -33.87 2.07
C THR A 93 -6.32 -33.78 0.60
N GLN A 94 -5.67 -34.61 -0.21
CA GLN A 94 -6.18 -35.02 -1.52
C GLN A 94 -6.97 -36.29 -1.25
N THR A 95 -8.30 -36.29 -1.40
CA THR A 95 -9.05 -37.49 -1.85
C THR A 95 -10.41 -37.04 -2.42
N THR A 96 -10.63 -37.43 -3.68
CA THR A 96 -11.89 -37.79 -4.37
C THR A 96 -12.99 -36.75 -4.58
N GLY A 97 -13.06 -36.32 -5.86
CA GLY A 97 -14.25 -36.28 -6.71
C GLY A 97 -15.62 -36.08 -6.08
N ASN A 98 -16.25 -34.94 -6.37
CA ASN A 98 -17.51 -34.94 -7.12
C ASN A 98 -17.88 -33.52 -7.60
N SER A 99 -18.33 -33.48 -8.86
CA SER A 99 -19.16 -32.45 -9.49
C SER A 99 -18.76 -30.98 -9.26
N PHE A 100 -17.87 -30.48 -10.11
CA PHE A 100 -17.77 -29.05 -10.39
C PHE A 100 -19.08 -28.59 -11.06
N ASN A 101 -19.92 -27.90 -10.31
CA ASN A 101 -21.00 -27.11 -10.89
C ASN A 101 -20.38 -25.88 -11.56
N GLU A 102 -20.76 -25.66 -12.81
CA GLU A 102 -20.26 -24.63 -13.74
C GLU A 102 -20.69 -23.18 -13.40
N GLU A 103 -20.97 -22.86 -12.14
CA GLU A 103 -21.51 -21.56 -11.71
C GLU A 103 -20.67 -20.79 -10.67
N ASP A 104 -19.49 -21.28 -10.27
CA ASP A 104 -18.58 -20.51 -9.40
C ASP A 104 -17.66 -19.61 -10.24
N LYS A 105 -18.24 -18.61 -10.91
CA LYS A 105 -17.48 -17.53 -11.56
C LYS A 105 -16.94 -16.59 -10.48
N THR A 106 -15.88 -16.99 -9.80
CA THR A 106 -15.04 -16.04 -9.05
C THR A 106 -14.68 -14.87 -9.98
N PRO A 107 -15.01 -13.61 -9.66
CA PRO A 107 -14.69 -12.47 -10.51
C PRO A 107 -13.21 -12.49 -10.84
N GLY A 108 -12.89 -12.58 -12.13
CA GLY A 108 -11.54 -12.80 -12.63
C GLY A 108 -10.60 -11.74 -12.07
N PHE A 109 -9.68 -12.18 -11.20
CA PHE A 109 -8.59 -11.34 -10.73
C PHE A 109 -7.60 -11.19 -11.88
N THR A 110 -7.49 -10.00 -12.45
CA THR A 110 -6.64 -9.72 -13.62
C THR A 110 -5.55 -8.72 -13.27
N THR A 111 -4.50 -8.73 -14.08
CA THR A 111 -3.51 -7.65 -14.14
C THR A 111 -3.70 -6.96 -15.48
N HIS A 112 -3.93 -5.64 -15.45
CA HIS A 112 -4.04 -4.81 -16.63
C HIS A 112 -2.99 -3.70 -16.58
N THR A 113 -2.33 -3.42 -17.70
CA THR A 113 -1.41 -2.28 -17.84
C THR A 113 -1.86 -1.46 -19.04
N TRP A 114 -2.15 -0.19 -18.81
CA TRP A 114 -2.55 0.74 -19.87
C TRP A 114 -1.33 1.33 -20.57
N SER A 115 -1.53 1.87 -21.78
CA SER A 115 -0.48 2.48 -22.59
C SER A 115 0.16 3.71 -21.94
N ASN A 116 -0.58 4.40 -21.05
CA ASN A 116 -0.08 5.51 -20.25
C ASN A 116 0.82 5.07 -19.07
N GLY A 117 0.96 3.76 -18.84
CA GLY A 117 1.76 3.17 -17.77
C GLY A 117 0.99 2.86 -16.49
N ASP A 118 -0.30 3.21 -16.40
CA ASP A 118 -1.16 2.84 -15.27
C ASP A 118 -1.26 1.32 -15.18
N LYS A 119 -1.43 0.82 -13.97
CA LYS A 119 -1.55 -0.61 -13.70
C LYS A 119 -2.69 -0.88 -12.74
N TYR A 120 -3.48 -1.88 -13.05
CA TYR A 120 -4.52 -2.39 -12.18
C TYR A 120 -4.32 -3.86 -11.93
N GLU A 121 -4.52 -4.26 -10.68
CA GLU A 121 -4.48 -5.65 -10.27
C GLU A 121 -5.62 -5.93 -9.30
N GLY A 122 -6.65 -6.64 -9.76
CA GLY A 122 -7.86 -6.82 -8.97
C GLY A 122 -8.97 -7.51 -9.72
N GLN A 123 -10.14 -7.53 -9.09
CA GLN A 123 -11.33 -8.15 -9.66
C GLN A 123 -11.91 -7.28 -10.79
N MET A 124 -12.47 -7.94 -11.81
CA MET A 124 -13.13 -7.26 -12.93
C MET A 124 -14.59 -7.71 -13.02
N PHE A 125 -15.45 -6.78 -13.44
CA PHE A 125 -16.84 -7.06 -13.81
C PHE A 125 -17.19 -6.23 -15.04
N GLN A 126 -17.67 -6.89 -16.11
CA GLN A 126 -18.01 -6.24 -17.39
C GLN A 126 -16.90 -5.30 -17.89
N GLU A 127 -15.67 -5.82 -17.96
CA GLU A 127 -14.47 -5.09 -18.43
C GLU A 127 -14.09 -3.85 -17.61
N GLN A 128 -14.69 -3.67 -16.43
CA GLN A 128 -14.40 -2.57 -15.53
C GLN A 128 -13.82 -3.09 -14.21
N MET A 129 -12.95 -2.27 -13.59
CA MET A 129 -12.46 -2.52 -12.23
C MET A 129 -13.65 -2.60 -11.27
N HIS A 130 -13.74 -3.68 -10.51
CA HIS A 130 -14.86 -3.93 -9.61
C HIS A 130 -14.39 -4.75 -8.41
N GLY A 131 -15.13 -4.74 -7.30
CA GLY A 131 -14.72 -5.49 -6.11
C GLY A 131 -13.40 -4.93 -5.60
N ARG A 132 -12.38 -5.76 -5.35
CA ARG A 132 -11.12 -5.30 -4.75
C ARG A 132 -9.97 -5.33 -5.70
N GLY A 133 -9.12 -4.32 -5.59
CA GLY A 133 -7.91 -4.23 -6.39
C GLY A 133 -6.90 -3.22 -5.88
N ILE A 134 -5.81 -3.15 -6.63
CA ILE A 134 -4.72 -2.19 -6.49
C ILE A 134 -4.61 -1.45 -7.80
N PHE A 135 -4.74 -0.14 -7.78
CA PHE A 135 -4.44 0.72 -8.91
C PHE A 135 -3.14 1.48 -8.63
N THR A 136 -2.15 1.29 -9.49
CA THR A 136 -0.89 2.04 -9.48
C THR A 136 -0.92 3.00 -10.64
N CYS A 137 -1.00 4.29 -10.34
CA CYS A 137 -0.97 5.34 -11.34
C CYS A 137 0.47 5.50 -11.85
N ALA A 138 0.64 5.74 -13.15
CA ALA A 138 1.93 6.00 -13.77
C ALA A 138 2.64 7.22 -13.15
N GLN A 139 1.84 8.20 -12.72
CA GLN A 139 2.26 9.44 -12.07
C GLN A 139 2.73 9.22 -10.62
N GLY A 140 2.43 8.06 -10.00
CA GLY A 140 3.12 7.61 -8.79
C GLY A 140 2.24 7.26 -7.60
N TYR A 141 0.98 7.70 -7.55
CA TYR A 141 0.08 7.31 -6.46
C TYR A 141 -0.37 5.85 -6.58
N VAL A 142 -0.72 5.25 -5.45
CA VAL A 142 -1.27 3.89 -5.37
C VAL A 142 -2.55 3.91 -4.57
N TYR A 143 -3.62 3.40 -5.16
CA TYR A 143 -4.87 3.10 -4.48
C TYR A 143 -4.96 1.59 -4.22
N THR A 144 -5.37 1.20 -3.02
CA THR A 144 -5.71 -0.17 -2.65
C THR A 144 -7.06 -0.16 -1.96
N GLY A 145 -8.04 -0.89 -2.49
CA GLY A 145 -9.38 -0.87 -1.90
C GLY A 145 -10.46 -1.39 -2.83
N GLU A 146 -11.67 -0.93 -2.56
CA GLU A 146 -12.88 -1.31 -3.27
C GLU A 146 -13.13 -0.43 -4.51
N PHE A 147 -13.58 -1.07 -5.58
CA PHE A 147 -13.91 -0.50 -6.87
C PHE A 147 -15.34 -0.84 -7.24
N LYS A 148 -16.02 0.11 -7.88
CA LYS A 148 -17.32 -0.10 -8.51
C LYS A 148 -17.36 0.67 -9.82
N HIS A 149 -17.64 -0.03 -10.91
CA HIS A 149 -17.72 0.53 -12.27
C HIS A 149 -16.49 1.38 -12.63
N GLY A 150 -15.29 0.82 -12.41
CA GLY A 150 -14.03 1.46 -12.77
C GLY A 150 -13.55 2.53 -11.80
N LYS A 151 -14.23 2.79 -10.68
CA LYS A 151 -13.88 3.87 -9.74
C LYS A 151 -13.71 3.36 -8.32
N PRO A 152 -12.79 3.95 -7.52
CA PRO A 152 -12.77 3.79 -6.07
C PRO A 152 -14.16 4.04 -5.47
N ASN A 153 -14.67 3.06 -4.74
CA ASN A 153 -16.01 3.10 -4.16
C ASN A 153 -16.09 2.07 -3.01
N GLY A 154 -16.32 2.52 -1.78
CA GLY A 154 -16.19 1.71 -0.58
C GLY A 154 -14.91 2.03 0.20
N LEU A 155 -14.41 1.09 1.00
CA LEU A 155 -13.22 1.32 1.80
C LEU A 155 -11.95 1.21 0.96
N GLY A 156 -10.99 2.10 1.23
CA GLY A 156 -9.71 2.05 0.56
C GLY A 156 -8.64 2.89 1.21
N LYS A 157 -7.46 2.79 0.62
CA LYS A 157 -6.28 3.54 1.00
C LYS A 157 -5.63 4.11 -0.24
N LEU A 158 -5.35 5.40 -0.22
CA LEU A 158 -4.65 6.13 -1.26
C LEU A 158 -3.32 6.64 -0.71
N VAL A 159 -2.22 6.29 -1.37
CA VAL A 159 -0.88 6.73 -1.01
C VAL A 159 -0.32 7.53 -2.18
N TYR A 160 -0.05 8.81 -1.94
CA TYR A 160 0.54 9.70 -2.94
C TYR A 160 2.06 9.54 -2.98
N ASP A 161 2.65 9.88 -4.11
CA ASP A 161 4.10 9.93 -4.31
C ASP A 161 4.78 11.03 -3.46
N THR A 162 4.03 12.10 -3.14
CA THR A 162 4.40 13.14 -2.17
C THR A 162 4.61 12.59 -0.76
N GLY A 163 4.03 11.43 -0.45
CA GLY A 163 4.07 10.78 0.85
C GLY A 163 2.83 11.02 1.72
N ASP A 164 1.89 11.85 1.26
CA ASP A 164 0.56 11.96 1.84
C ASP A 164 -0.18 10.61 1.72
N GLU A 165 -1.03 10.28 2.69
CA GLU A 165 -1.87 9.09 2.63
C GLU A 165 -3.28 9.37 3.17
N TYR A 166 -4.29 8.87 2.45
CA TYR A 166 -5.66 8.80 2.93
C TYR A 166 -6.06 7.35 3.18
N GLU A 167 -6.75 7.10 4.28
CA GLU A 167 -7.36 5.82 4.61
C GLU A 167 -8.79 6.05 5.10
N GLY A 168 -9.78 5.50 4.40
CA GLY A 168 -11.18 5.81 4.67
C GLY A 168 -12.11 5.34 3.56
N SER A 169 -13.29 5.96 3.50
CA SER A 169 -14.31 5.60 2.51
C SER A 169 -14.19 6.47 1.25
N PHE A 170 -14.56 5.88 0.12
CA PHE A 170 -14.56 6.51 -1.19
C PHE A 170 -15.96 6.41 -1.79
N LEU A 171 -16.37 7.44 -2.52
CA LEU A 171 -17.58 7.43 -3.31
C LEU A 171 -17.29 8.01 -4.69
N ASN A 172 -17.33 7.17 -5.71
CA ASN A 172 -17.12 7.55 -7.11
C ASN A 172 -15.80 8.32 -7.31
N ASP A 173 -14.70 7.76 -6.85
CA ASP A 173 -13.33 8.30 -6.94
C ASP A 173 -12.99 9.45 -5.97
N MET A 174 -13.97 9.92 -5.18
CA MET A 174 -13.76 10.99 -4.19
C MET A 174 -13.66 10.44 -2.77
N LEU A 175 -12.86 11.09 -1.92
CA LEU A 175 -12.87 10.86 -0.47
C LEU A 175 -14.25 11.23 0.07
N HIS A 176 -14.87 10.32 0.83
CA HIS A 176 -16.21 10.51 1.33
C HIS A 176 -16.39 9.80 2.68
N GLY A 177 -17.26 10.31 3.55
CA GLY A 177 -17.59 9.67 4.82
C GLY A 177 -16.39 9.66 5.77
N GLN A 178 -16.26 8.63 6.60
CA GLN A 178 -15.20 8.58 7.61
C GLN A 178 -13.84 8.25 6.99
N GLY A 179 -12.82 9.01 7.40
CA GLY A 179 -11.45 8.76 6.97
C GLY A 179 -10.39 9.45 7.83
N LYS A 180 -9.14 9.14 7.50
CA LYS A 180 -7.94 9.76 8.05
C LYS A 180 -7.02 10.16 6.90
N TYR A 181 -6.67 11.44 6.84
CA TYR A 181 -5.66 11.97 5.93
C TYR A 181 -4.41 12.29 6.74
N SER A 182 -3.30 11.63 6.42
CA SER A 182 -1.99 11.89 7.02
C SER A 182 -1.13 12.61 5.99
N TYR A 183 -0.70 13.82 6.32
CA TYR A 183 0.10 14.65 5.44
C TYR A 183 1.59 14.30 5.59
N SER A 184 2.33 14.45 4.51
CA SER A 184 3.78 14.22 4.46
C SER A 184 4.58 15.13 5.39
N ASN A 185 4.03 16.30 5.76
CA ASN A 185 4.61 17.23 6.74
C ASN A 185 4.41 16.77 8.21
N GLY A 186 3.65 15.69 8.45
CA GLY A 186 3.36 15.15 9.78
C GLY A 186 2.00 15.57 10.35
N ASP A 187 1.27 16.47 9.69
CA ASP A 187 -0.10 16.82 10.06
C ASP A 187 -1.04 15.63 9.82
N CYS A 188 -2.18 15.63 10.48
CA CYS A 188 -3.18 14.58 10.34
C CYS A 188 -4.59 15.15 10.53
N TYR A 189 -5.49 14.87 9.60
CA TYR A 189 -6.93 15.02 9.80
C TYR A 189 -7.59 13.66 10.01
N ARG A 190 -8.51 13.57 10.96
CA ARG A 190 -9.38 12.41 11.16
C ARG A 190 -10.82 12.88 11.36
N GLY A 191 -11.73 12.43 10.52
CA GLY A 191 -13.13 12.86 10.58
C GLY A 191 -13.88 12.50 9.31
N GLU A 192 -14.96 13.25 9.07
CA GLU A 192 -15.78 13.09 7.88
C GLU A 192 -15.18 13.84 6.68
N PHE A 193 -15.44 13.30 5.49
CA PHE A 193 -15.08 13.88 4.20
C PHE A 193 -16.31 13.96 3.31
N MET A 194 -16.37 14.98 2.48
CA MET A 194 -17.38 15.12 1.44
C MET A 194 -16.71 15.72 0.20
N ASN A 195 -16.70 14.96 -0.89
CA ASN A 195 -16.10 15.36 -2.18
C ASN A 195 -14.66 15.87 -2.00
N ASP A 196 -13.80 15.01 -1.43
CA ASP A 196 -12.37 15.24 -1.19
C ASP A 196 -12.02 16.23 -0.06
N LEU A 197 -13.01 16.92 0.51
CA LEU A 197 -12.79 17.94 1.53
C LEU A 197 -13.18 17.45 2.93
N PRO A 198 -12.42 17.81 3.98
CA PRO A 198 -12.87 17.72 5.37
C PRO A 198 -14.28 18.32 5.54
N HIS A 199 -15.16 17.56 6.17
CA HIS A 199 -16.55 17.91 6.40
C HIS A 199 -17.01 17.36 7.75
N GLY A 200 -18.23 17.69 8.20
CA GLY A 200 -18.85 17.09 9.38
C GLY A 200 -18.01 17.30 10.64
N HIS A 201 -17.90 16.29 11.51
CA HIS A 201 -17.05 16.39 12.69
C HIS A 201 -15.67 15.78 12.43
N GLY A 202 -14.62 16.47 12.90
CA GLY A 202 -13.25 15.99 12.74
C GLY A 202 -12.24 16.68 13.62
N VAL A 203 -11.06 16.06 13.68
CA VAL A 203 -9.90 16.48 14.45
C VAL A 203 -8.71 16.65 13.51
N TYR A 204 -8.14 17.84 13.46
CA TYR A 204 -6.90 18.15 12.77
C TYR A 204 -5.77 18.32 13.79
N VAL A 205 -4.73 17.50 13.67
CA VAL A 205 -3.55 17.52 14.52
C VAL A 205 -2.38 18.02 13.68
N LEU A 206 -1.79 19.15 14.06
CA LEU A 206 -0.56 19.65 13.43
C LEU A 206 0.63 18.80 13.88
N ALA A 207 1.67 18.74 13.06
CA ALA A 207 2.94 18.06 13.37
C ALA A 207 3.61 18.59 14.65
N ASN A 208 3.32 19.84 15.05
CA ASN A 208 3.79 20.44 16.30
C ASN A 208 2.98 20.02 17.54
N GLY A 209 1.92 19.21 17.37
CA GLY A 209 1.05 18.71 18.44
C GLY A 209 -0.20 19.54 18.72
N ASN A 210 -0.39 20.69 18.07
CA ASN A 210 -1.62 21.47 18.22
C ASN A 210 -2.81 20.70 17.65
N VAL A 211 -3.95 20.77 18.35
CA VAL A 211 -5.16 20.02 18.00
C VAL A 211 -6.33 20.98 17.77
N TYR A 212 -7.00 20.82 16.63
CA TYR A 212 -8.20 21.55 16.25
C TYR A 212 -9.34 20.55 16.07
N SER A 213 -10.34 20.62 16.94
CA SER A 213 -11.48 19.72 16.92
C SER A 213 -12.77 20.52 16.78
N GLY A 214 -13.68 20.07 15.91
CA GLY A 214 -14.96 20.73 15.73
C GLY A 214 -15.69 20.30 14.47
N LYS A 215 -16.62 21.15 14.05
CA LYS A 215 -17.35 21.00 12.79
C LYS A 215 -16.53 21.59 11.64
N TRP A 216 -16.46 20.89 10.53
CA TRP A 216 -15.75 21.25 9.31
C TRP A 216 -16.74 21.42 8.16
N GLU A 217 -16.57 22.47 7.37
CA GLU A 217 -17.38 22.73 6.18
C GLU A 217 -16.44 23.17 5.06
N ASN A 218 -16.54 22.50 3.90
CA ASN A 218 -15.72 22.76 2.71
C ASN A 218 -14.21 22.88 3.01
N GLY A 219 -13.69 21.98 3.84
CA GLY A 219 -12.27 21.92 4.18
C GLY A 219 -11.81 22.89 5.28
N SER A 220 -12.70 23.71 5.84
CA SER A 220 -12.36 24.68 6.89
C SER A 220 -13.08 24.37 8.20
N LEU A 221 -12.39 24.61 9.32
CA LEU A 221 -13.02 24.55 10.64
C LEU A 221 -14.06 25.66 10.73
N ALA A 222 -15.32 25.31 10.91
CA ALA A 222 -16.40 26.28 11.05
C ALA A 222 -16.17 27.10 12.33
N SER A 223 -16.10 28.43 12.20
CA SER A 223 -16.09 29.32 13.35
C SER A 223 -17.46 29.27 14.04
N LYS A 224 -17.46 29.24 15.38
CA LYS A 224 -18.67 29.46 16.16
C LYS A 224 -19.17 30.89 16.03
#